data_AF-A0A0C3ENB9-F1
#
_entry.id   AF-A0A0C3ENB9-F1
#
_cell.length_a   1.000
_cell.length_b   1.000
_cell.length_c   1.000
_cell.angle_alpha   90.00
_cell.angle_beta   90.00
_cell.angle_gamma   90.00
#
_symmetry.space_group_name_H-M   'P 1'
#
loop_
_entity.id
_entity.type
_entity.pdbx_description
1 polymer ?
#
loop_
_entity_poly.entity_id
_entity_poly.type
_entity_poly.pdbx_seq_one_letter_code
_entity_poly.pdbx_strand_id
1 'polypeptide(L)'
;MNTGLSTIARFREFPRYCTSAARWAVLSVVRSNPPLSTKDIFNLTQPVSQRRVTPSASTTRGVPPPNPTGPLHSIRYLKKVVLPHLAKERKIEKFHTKVATKGSHNTDVWLWRVTPEKAKQNTKAALDASTDAFPAGIADLPPSAVGVGEDWSHLNKRRQRARERKVKRDLKLMTSIQDAKKEAARQVLNEMP
;
A
#
# COMPACT_ATOMS: atom_id res chain seq x y z
N MET A 1 18.79 -22.47 51.12
CA MET A 1 17.55 -21.87 50.58
C MET A 1 17.96 -20.87 49.51
N ASN A 2 17.87 -21.24 48.23
CA ASN A 2 18.24 -20.38 47.09
C ASN A 2 16.98 -20.02 46.30
N THR A 3 16.49 -18.79 46.48
CA THR A 3 15.41 -18.22 45.67
C THR A 3 15.99 -17.68 44.37
N GLY A 4 15.89 -18.48 43.30
CA GLY A 4 16.23 -18.05 41.94
C GLY A 4 15.22 -17.02 41.43
N LEU A 5 15.60 -15.74 41.45
CA LEU A 5 14.88 -14.68 40.75
C LEU A 5 15.04 -14.87 39.24
N SER A 6 14.06 -15.55 38.63
CA SER A 6 13.93 -15.64 37.19
C SER A 6 13.49 -14.29 36.63
N THR A 7 14.47 -13.45 36.28
CA THR A 7 14.24 -12.20 35.56
C THR A 7 13.83 -12.55 34.13
N ILE A 8 12.54 -12.84 33.93
CA ILE A 8 11.95 -12.97 32.60
C ILE A 8 12.15 -11.62 31.91
N ALA A 9 13.18 -11.54 31.07
CA ALA A 9 13.45 -10.41 30.21
C ALA A 9 12.23 -10.24 29.31
N ARG A 10 11.32 -9.33 29.70
CA ARG A 10 10.21 -8.89 28.85
C ARG A 10 10.84 -8.44 27.55
N PHE A 11 10.61 -9.19 26.48
CA PHE A 11 10.97 -8.79 25.14
C PHE A 11 10.47 -7.37 24.96
N ARG A 12 11.41 -6.41 24.87
CA ARG A 12 11.07 -5.00 24.73
C ARG A 12 10.18 -4.89 23.50
N GLU A 13 8.89 -4.65 23.72
CA GLU A 13 7.96 -4.43 22.62
C GLU A 13 8.47 -3.21 21.86
N PHE A 14 8.97 -3.46 20.66
CA PHE A 14 9.50 -2.38 19.83
C PHE A 14 8.42 -1.33 19.61
N PRO A 15 8.79 -0.04 19.54
CA PRO A 15 7.84 1.03 19.31
C PRO A 15 6.93 0.69 18.12
N ARG A 16 5.63 0.62 18.37
CA ARG A 16 4.62 0.40 17.32
C ARG A 16 4.37 1.65 16.48
N TYR A 17 4.97 2.77 16.86
CA TYR A 17 4.85 4.08 16.22
C TYR A 17 6.16 4.52 15.58
N CYS A 18 6.06 5.39 14.58
CA CYS A 18 7.20 5.95 13.88
C CYS A 18 7.84 7.06 14.73
N THR A 19 9.06 6.84 15.23
CA THR A 19 9.81 7.87 15.96
C THR A 19 10.25 9.00 15.02
N SER A 20 10.29 10.23 15.54
CA SER A 20 10.72 11.42 14.76
C SER A 20 12.16 11.28 14.22
N ALA A 21 13.07 10.72 15.02
CA ALA A 21 14.44 10.43 14.61
C ALA A 21 14.52 9.44 13.44
N ALA A 22 13.75 8.33 13.49
CA ALA A 22 13.69 7.36 12.39
C ALA A 22 13.12 7.99 11.12
N ARG A 23 12.07 8.78 11.27
CA ARG A 23 11.42 9.52 10.18
C ARG A 23 12.41 10.46 9.49
N TRP A 24 13.13 11.27 10.26
CA TRP A 24 14.11 12.22 9.74
C TRP A 24 15.28 11.52 9.05
N ALA A 25 15.85 10.48 9.67
CA ALA A 25 16.97 9.72 9.11
C ALA A 25 16.61 9.08 7.75
N VAL A 26 15.45 8.44 7.65
CA VAL A 26 15.00 7.84 6.38
C VAL A 26 14.76 8.90 5.32
N LEU A 27 14.10 10.00 5.66
CA LEU A 27 13.84 11.09 4.72
C LEU A 27 15.13 11.74 4.22
N SER A 28 16.11 11.95 5.10
CA SER A 28 17.43 12.47 4.73
C SER A 28 18.09 11.58 3.69
N VAL A 29 18.16 10.26 3.94
CA VAL A 29 18.75 9.28 3.02
C VAL A 29 18.03 9.21 1.68
N VAL A 30 16.69 9.16 1.69
CA VAL A 30 15.89 9.05 0.46
C VAL A 30 15.93 10.35 -0.36
N ARG A 31 16.07 11.51 0.28
CA ARG A 31 16.27 12.80 -0.41
C ARG A 31 17.60 12.90 -1.11
N SER A 32 18.67 12.38 -0.50
CA SER A 32 20.02 12.47 -1.07
C SER A 32 20.21 11.56 -2.29
N ASN A 33 19.56 10.39 -2.34
CA ASN A 33 19.85 9.38 -3.39
C ASN A 33 18.61 8.66 -3.95
N PRO A 34 17.56 9.33 -4.45
CA PRO A 34 16.42 8.63 -5.04
C PRO A 34 16.81 8.00 -6.39
N PRO A 35 16.40 6.75 -6.70
CA PRO A 35 15.56 5.84 -5.90
C PRO A 35 16.35 4.75 -5.14
N LEU A 36 15.85 4.31 -3.97
CA LEU A 36 16.53 3.31 -3.13
C LEU A 36 15.68 2.08 -2.82
N SER A 37 16.34 0.92 -2.71
CA SER A 37 15.75 -0.28 -2.12
C SER A 37 15.57 -0.11 -0.62
N THR A 38 14.63 -0.86 -0.04
CA THR A 38 14.46 -0.89 1.43
C THR A 38 15.72 -1.35 2.16
N LYS A 39 16.49 -2.25 1.55
CA LYS A 39 17.76 -2.73 2.11
C LYS A 39 18.81 -1.62 2.11
N ASP A 40 18.89 -0.86 1.03
CA ASP A 40 19.86 0.23 0.89
C ASP A 40 19.55 1.37 1.85
N ILE A 41 18.27 1.75 1.98
CA ILE A 41 17.83 2.73 2.98
C ILE A 41 18.28 2.29 4.37
N PHE A 42 18.03 1.03 4.75
CA PHE A 42 18.45 0.51 6.06
C PHE A 42 19.97 0.62 6.24
N ASN A 43 20.76 0.15 5.28
CA ASN A 43 22.22 0.18 5.34
C ASN A 43 22.79 1.61 5.35
N LEU A 44 22.15 2.56 4.68
CA LEU A 44 22.52 3.98 4.64
C LEU A 44 22.19 4.71 5.93
N THR A 45 21.16 4.28 6.65
CA THR A 45 20.78 4.88 7.94
C THR A 45 21.54 4.34 9.14
N GLN A 46 22.26 3.22 9.01
CA GLN A 46 23.09 2.72 10.10
C GLN A 46 24.36 3.56 10.23
N PRO A 47 24.81 3.87 11.46
CA PRO A 47 26.09 4.56 11.67
C PRO A 47 27.24 3.74 11.07
N VAL A 48 28.25 4.44 10.53
CA VAL A 48 29.38 3.84 9.79
C VAL A 48 30.09 2.75 10.61
N SER A 49 30.19 2.94 11.92
CA SER A 49 30.81 1.98 12.86
C SER A 49 30.13 0.61 12.87
N GLN A 50 28.87 0.51 12.45
CA GLN A 50 28.11 -0.75 12.46
C GLN A 50 28.12 -1.47 11.10
N ARG A 51 28.64 -0.85 10.03
CA ARG A 51 28.65 -1.45 8.68
C ARG A 51 29.64 -2.59 8.50
N ARG A 52 30.63 -2.73 9.38
CA ARG A 52 31.72 -3.72 9.25
C ARG A 52 31.54 -5.00 10.06
N VAL A 53 30.46 -5.13 10.83
CA VAL A 53 30.20 -6.36 11.57
C VAL A 53 29.53 -7.35 10.61
N THR A 54 30.34 -8.19 9.98
CA THR A 54 29.82 -9.33 9.22
C THR A 54 28.98 -10.20 10.17
N PRO A 55 27.83 -10.74 9.71
CA PRO A 55 26.97 -11.54 10.57
C PRO A 55 27.68 -12.85 10.88
N SER A 56 28.35 -12.91 12.03
CA SER A 56 28.71 -14.17 12.66
C SER A 56 27.40 -14.92 12.95
N ALA A 57 27.28 -16.12 12.40
CA ALA A 57 26.09 -16.97 12.47
C ALA A 57 25.79 -17.35 13.92
N SER A 58 25.11 -16.47 14.66
CA SER A 58 24.69 -16.70 16.03
C SER A 58 23.31 -17.34 16.04
N THR A 59 23.32 -18.67 16.02
CA THR A 59 22.21 -19.51 16.44
C THR A 59 22.03 -19.39 17.94
N THR A 60 21.19 -18.49 18.45
CA THR A 60 20.71 -18.56 19.85
C THR A 60 19.46 -17.73 20.07
N ARG A 61 18.40 -18.40 20.54
CA ARG A 61 17.20 -17.79 21.12
C ARG A 61 17.63 -16.81 22.24
N GLY A 62 17.19 -15.56 22.15
CA GLY A 62 17.35 -14.57 23.23
C GLY A 62 18.42 -13.50 23.03
N VAL A 63 19.17 -13.50 21.92
CA VAL A 63 20.13 -12.43 21.66
C VAL A 63 19.39 -11.11 21.38
N PRO A 64 19.68 -10.02 22.12
CA PRO A 64 19.07 -8.73 21.88
C PRO A 64 19.32 -8.28 20.42
N PRO A 65 18.38 -7.54 19.81
CA PRO A 65 18.53 -7.06 18.44
C PRO A 65 19.88 -6.33 18.29
N PRO A 66 20.58 -6.50 17.16
CA PRO A 66 21.96 -6.06 17.01
C PRO A 66 22.19 -4.56 17.20
N ASN A 67 21.16 -3.70 17.17
CA ASN A 67 21.27 -2.24 17.31
C ASN A 67 20.15 -1.62 18.19
N PRO A 68 20.33 -1.48 19.51
CA PRO A 68 19.37 -0.76 20.34
C PRO A 68 19.48 0.78 20.21
N THR A 69 20.62 1.30 19.77
CA THR A 69 20.94 2.75 19.86
C THR A 69 20.69 3.53 18.57
N GLY A 70 20.54 2.84 17.43
CA GLY A 70 20.33 3.49 16.14
C GLY A 70 18.89 3.99 15.96
N PRO A 71 18.65 5.01 15.11
CA PRO A 71 17.28 5.46 14.81
C PRO A 71 16.43 4.35 14.19
N LEU A 72 17.06 3.38 13.51
CA LEU A 72 16.42 2.20 12.93
C LEU A 72 16.96 0.91 13.54
N HIS A 73 16.15 0.33 14.41
CA HIS A 73 16.45 -0.90 15.16
C HIS A 73 16.48 -2.17 14.30
N SER A 74 15.65 -2.23 13.24
CA SER A 74 15.57 -3.40 12.35
C SER A 74 14.96 -3.08 11.00
N ILE A 75 15.26 -3.91 10.00
CA ILE A 75 14.63 -3.83 8.68
C ILE A 75 13.12 -4.09 8.74
N ARG A 76 12.66 -4.87 9.73
CA ARG A 76 11.24 -5.15 9.97
C ARG A 76 10.50 -3.90 10.46
N TYR A 77 11.10 -3.15 11.38
CA TYR A 77 10.56 -1.87 11.85
C TYR A 77 10.48 -0.86 10.71
N LEU A 78 11.53 -0.75 9.89
CA LEU A 78 11.52 0.09 8.68
C LEU A 78 10.34 -0.26 7.74
N LYS A 79 10.17 -1.56 7.43
CA LYS A 79 9.13 -2.05 6.51
C LYS A 79 7.70 -1.91 7.05
N LYS A 80 7.48 -2.18 8.34
CA LYS A 80 6.13 -2.28 8.92
C LYS A 80 5.63 -0.97 9.50
N VAL A 81 6.51 -0.09 9.96
CA VAL A 81 6.14 1.13 10.69
C VAL A 81 6.54 2.37 9.91
N VAL A 82 7.83 2.53 9.62
CA VAL A 82 8.37 3.81 9.14
C VAL A 82 7.97 4.11 7.69
N LEU A 83 8.18 3.16 6.76
CA LEU A 83 7.87 3.38 5.34
C LEU A 83 6.36 3.55 5.09
N PRO A 84 5.46 2.72 5.65
CA PRO A 84 4.01 2.95 5.51
C PRO A 84 3.57 4.30 6.10
N HIS A 85 4.15 4.72 7.21
CA HIS A 85 3.84 6.01 7.82
C HIS A 85 4.25 7.17 6.91
N LEU A 86 5.47 7.16 6.36
CA LEU A 86 5.94 8.19 5.43
C LEU A 86 5.15 8.21 4.11
N ALA A 87 4.72 7.04 3.63
CA ALA A 87 3.85 6.93 2.46
C ALA A 87 2.45 7.50 2.71
N LYS A 88 1.88 7.23 3.90
CA LYS A 88 0.58 7.80 4.32
C LYS A 88 0.63 9.33 4.35
N GLU A 89 1.76 9.89 4.79
CA GLU A 89 2.02 11.34 4.79
C GLU A 89 2.37 11.91 3.41
N ARG A 90 2.42 11.07 2.36
CA ARG A 90 2.81 11.46 0.99
C ARG A 90 4.19 12.11 0.89
N LYS A 91 5.10 11.75 1.81
CA LYS A 91 6.50 12.23 1.78
C LYS A 91 7.37 11.38 0.88
N ILE A 92 7.02 10.10 0.77
CA ILE A 92 7.67 9.14 -0.11
C ILE A 92 6.59 8.35 -0.84
N GLU A 93 6.97 7.81 -1.99
CA GLU A 93 6.15 6.88 -2.74
C GLU A 93 6.91 5.60 -3.06
N LYS A 94 6.15 4.52 -3.12
CA LYS A 94 6.63 3.21 -3.51
C LYS A 94 6.38 3.05 -5.00
N PHE A 95 7.42 2.74 -5.77
CA PHE A 95 7.26 2.46 -7.20
C PHE A 95 7.98 1.19 -7.59
N HIS A 96 7.55 0.62 -8.71
CA HIS A 96 8.03 -0.65 -9.23
C HIS A 96 8.90 -0.40 -10.46
N THR A 97 10.04 -1.08 -10.56
CA THR A 97 10.93 -0.96 -11.72
C THR A 97 11.57 -2.29 -12.05
N LYS A 98 11.73 -2.54 -13.35
CA LYS A 98 12.47 -3.66 -13.90
C LYS A 98 13.94 -3.24 -13.99
N VAL A 99 14.79 -3.87 -13.19
CA VAL A 99 16.23 -3.64 -13.25
C VAL A 99 16.84 -4.75 -14.10
N ALA A 100 17.57 -4.38 -15.15
CA ALA A 100 18.32 -5.31 -15.96
C ALA A 100 19.49 -5.86 -15.14
N THR A 101 19.46 -7.15 -14.85
CA THR A 101 20.56 -7.86 -14.18
C THR A 101 21.51 -8.44 -15.25
N LYS A 102 22.80 -8.61 -14.93
CA LYS A 102 23.86 -9.03 -15.87
C LYS A 102 23.63 -10.37 -16.59
N GLY A 103 22.54 -11.10 -16.30
CA GLY A 103 22.22 -12.41 -16.86
C GLY A 103 20.91 -12.47 -17.64
N SER A 104 20.59 -11.47 -18.48
CA SER A 104 19.40 -11.42 -19.37
C SER A 104 18.03 -11.32 -18.68
N HIS A 105 17.91 -11.70 -17.41
CA HIS A 105 16.66 -11.58 -16.67
C HIS A 105 16.47 -10.18 -16.09
N ASN A 106 15.30 -9.60 -16.35
CA ASN A 106 14.84 -8.39 -15.68
C ASN A 106 14.29 -8.77 -14.31
N THR A 107 14.84 -8.16 -13.25
CA THR A 107 14.33 -8.36 -11.89
C THR A 107 13.38 -7.23 -11.53
N ASP A 108 12.18 -7.61 -11.10
CA ASP A 108 11.18 -6.71 -10.56
C ASP A 108 11.59 -6.24 -9.15
N VAL A 109 11.91 -4.95 -9.01
CA VAL A 109 12.37 -4.35 -7.74
C VAL A 109 11.43 -3.24 -7.30
N TRP A 110 11.08 -3.28 -6.02
CA TRP A 110 10.33 -2.22 -5.35
C TRP A 110 11.28 -1.19 -4.76
N LEU A 111 11.18 0.03 -5.24
CA LEU A 111 12.01 1.16 -4.82
C LEU A 111 11.17 2.23 -4.16
N TRP A 112 11.84 3.07 -3.37
CA TRP A 112 11.26 4.23 -2.71
C TRP A 112 11.93 5.50 -3.22
N ARG A 113 11.12 6.52 -3.46
CA ARG A 113 11.60 7.87 -3.79
C ARG A 113 10.77 8.91 -3.06
N VAL A 114 11.30 10.12 -2.94
CA VAL A 114 10.54 11.26 -2.44
C VAL A 114 9.40 11.55 -3.41
N THR A 115 8.20 11.71 -2.89
CA THR A 115 7.08 12.18 -3.72
C THR A 115 7.41 13.60 -4.15
N PRO A 116 7.53 13.90 -5.46
CA PRO A 116 7.76 15.27 -5.88
C PRO A 116 6.60 16.11 -5.34
N GLU A 117 6.90 17.26 -4.77
CA GLU A 117 5.89 18.25 -4.39
C GLU A 117 5.27 18.87 -5.65
N LYS A 118 4.72 18.04 -6.54
CA LYS A 118 3.81 18.53 -7.56
C LYS A 118 2.62 19.08 -6.78
N ALA A 119 2.47 20.40 -6.92
CA ALA A 119 1.49 21.23 -6.26
C ALA A 119 0.17 20.48 -6.12
N LYS A 120 -0.50 20.68 -4.98
CA LYS A 120 -1.87 20.27 -4.68
C LYS A 120 -2.89 20.93 -5.65
N GLN A 121 -2.63 20.94 -6.94
CA GLN A 121 -3.53 21.40 -7.96
C GLN A 121 -4.55 20.29 -8.21
N ASN A 122 -5.70 20.46 -7.57
CA ASN A 122 -7.01 20.19 -8.13
C ASN A 122 -7.26 18.76 -8.68
N THR A 123 -7.31 17.76 -7.81
CA THR A 123 -8.17 16.58 -8.11
C THR A 123 -9.65 16.83 -7.82
N LYS A 124 -10.04 18.06 -7.41
CA LYS A 124 -11.44 18.49 -7.39
C LYS A 124 -11.94 18.98 -8.76
N ALA A 125 -11.06 19.40 -9.68
CA ALA A 125 -11.49 19.97 -10.95
C ALA A 125 -11.77 18.92 -12.06
N ALA A 126 -11.45 17.65 -11.84
CA ALA A 126 -11.68 16.60 -12.84
C ALA A 126 -13.04 15.88 -12.68
N LEU A 127 -13.83 16.20 -11.64
CA LEU A 127 -15.18 15.64 -11.50
C LEU A 127 -16.27 16.55 -12.12
N ASP A 128 -15.97 17.84 -12.33
CA ASP A 128 -16.92 18.83 -12.82
C ASP A 128 -16.82 19.09 -14.34
N ALA A 129 -15.89 18.42 -15.04
CA ALA A 129 -15.68 18.60 -16.48
C ALA A 129 -16.31 17.48 -17.35
N SER A 130 -17.22 16.68 -16.78
CA SER A 130 -17.89 15.57 -17.49
C SER A 130 -19.41 15.68 -17.47
N THR A 131 -19.95 16.90 -17.37
CA THR A 131 -21.39 17.16 -17.26
C THR A 131 -22.09 17.63 -18.54
N ASP A 132 -21.42 17.73 -19.70
CA ASP A 132 -22.03 18.34 -20.90
C ASP A 132 -22.13 17.45 -22.15
N ALA A 133 -22.15 16.13 -21.97
CA ALA A 133 -22.64 15.25 -23.03
C ALA A 133 -23.38 14.07 -22.41
N PHE A 134 -24.68 14.25 -22.13
CA PHE A 134 -25.57 13.11 -22.01
C PHE A 134 -25.66 12.45 -23.38
N PRO A 135 -25.11 11.24 -23.61
CA PRO A 135 -25.42 10.51 -24.82
C PRO A 135 -26.92 10.23 -24.81
N ALA A 136 -27.62 10.74 -25.82
CA ALA A 136 -29.02 10.44 -26.07
C ALA A 136 -29.19 8.92 -26.16
N GLY A 137 -29.91 8.35 -25.19
CA GLY A 137 -30.19 6.92 -25.11
C GLY A 137 -29.70 6.31 -23.80
N ILE A 138 -30.60 6.19 -22.83
CA ILE A 138 -30.42 5.32 -21.66
C ILE A 138 -30.49 3.88 -22.17
N ALA A 139 -29.42 3.38 -22.77
CA ALA A 139 -29.31 1.97 -23.08
C ALA A 139 -29.19 1.22 -21.75
N ASP A 140 -30.14 0.33 -21.46
CA ASP A 140 -30.06 -0.57 -20.32
C ASP A 140 -28.74 -1.35 -20.43
N LEU A 141 -27.82 -1.11 -19.49
CA LEU A 141 -26.56 -1.83 -19.43
C LEU A 141 -26.87 -3.33 -19.30
N PRO A 142 -26.36 -4.18 -20.21
CA PRO A 142 -26.62 -5.60 -20.15
C PRO A 142 -25.99 -6.20 -18.89
N PRO A 143 -26.59 -7.23 -18.27
CA PRO A 143 -26.04 -7.88 -17.07
C PRO A 143 -24.61 -8.40 -17.25
N SER A 144 -24.22 -8.71 -18.50
CA SER A 144 -22.85 -9.11 -18.87
C SER A 144 -21.81 -8.04 -18.54
N ALA A 145 -22.18 -6.75 -18.51
CA ALA A 145 -21.29 -5.66 -18.09
C ALA A 145 -20.82 -5.81 -16.63
N VAL A 146 -21.57 -6.56 -15.82
CA VAL A 146 -21.25 -6.85 -14.42
C VAL A 146 -20.47 -8.18 -14.26
N GLY A 147 -20.14 -8.84 -15.37
CA GLY A 147 -19.47 -10.15 -15.37
C GLY A 147 -20.43 -11.31 -15.13
N VAL A 148 -21.74 -11.12 -15.33
CA VAL A 148 -22.70 -12.23 -15.36
C VAL A 148 -22.45 -13.06 -16.61
N GLY A 149 -22.19 -14.37 -16.44
CA GLY A 149 -21.93 -15.30 -17.56
C GLY A 149 -20.46 -15.52 -17.91
N GLU A 150 -19.52 -14.91 -17.20
CA GLU A 150 -18.09 -15.15 -17.38
C GLU A 150 -17.68 -16.51 -16.77
N ASP A 151 -16.89 -17.30 -17.49
CA ASP A 151 -16.45 -18.61 -16.98
C ASP A 151 -15.32 -18.46 -15.94
N TRP A 152 -15.65 -18.77 -14.69
CA TRP A 152 -14.71 -18.80 -13.57
C TRP A 152 -14.36 -20.23 -13.13
N SER A 153 -14.63 -21.25 -13.95
CA SER A 153 -14.30 -22.65 -13.68
C SER A 153 -12.82 -22.85 -13.37
N HIS A 154 -11.94 -22.06 -14.01
CA HIS A 154 -10.50 -22.06 -13.80
C HIS A 154 -10.05 -21.45 -12.45
N LEU A 155 -10.95 -20.79 -11.70
CA LEU A 155 -10.63 -20.23 -10.38
C LEU A 155 -10.87 -21.25 -9.27
N ASN A 156 -10.07 -21.16 -8.19
CA ASN A 156 -10.31 -22.01 -7.02
C ASN A 156 -11.65 -21.66 -6.30
N LYS A 157 -12.20 -22.62 -5.55
CA LYS A 157 -13.50 -22.49 -4.85
C LYS A 157 -13.63 -21.22 -4.00
N ARG A 158 -12.55 -20.77 -3.35
CA ARG A 158 -12.56 -19.54 -2.53
C ARG A 158 -12.71 -18.29 -3.41
N ARG A 159 -12.01 -18.22 -4.54
CA ARG A 159 -12.07 -17.10 -5.48
C ARG A 159 -13.41 -17.07 -6.22
N GLN A 160 -13.96 -18.23 -6.58
CA GLN A 160 -15.31 -18.35 -7.16
C GLN A 160 -16.37 -17.70 -6.25
N ARG A 161 -16.43 -18.12 -4.97
CA ARG A 161 -17.35 -17.51 -3.98
C ARG A 161 -17.16 -16.00 -3.83
N ALA A 162 -15.91 -15.53 -3.87
CA ALA A 162 -15.62 -14.09 -3.77
C ALA A 162 -16.10 -13.32 -5.01
N ARG A 163 -15.98 -13.92 -6.20
CA ARG A 163 -16.48 -13.36 -7.47
C ARG A 163 -18.00 -13.32 -7.51
N GLU A 164 -18.67 -14.42 -7.15
CA GLU A 164 -20.13 -14.48 -7.03
C GLU A 164 -20.67 -13.37 -6.10
N ARG A 165 -20.06 -13.22 -4.91
CA ARG A 165 -20.43 -12.15 -3.96
C ARG A 165 -20.14 -10.74 -4.47
N LYS A 166 -19.17 -10.58 -5.37
CA LYS A 166 -18.89 -9.29 -6.01
C LYS A 166 -19.97 -9.01 -7.06
N VAL A 167 -20.19 -9.92 -7.99
CA VAL A 167 -21.18 -9.76 -9.07
C VAL A 167 -22.57 -9.55 -8.50
N LYS A 168 -22.97 -10.26 -7.45
CA LYS A 168 -24.26 -10.02 -6.78
C LYS A 168 -24.40 -8.61 -6.21
N ARG A 169 -23.33 -8.05 -5.63
CA ARG A 169 -23.34 -6.67 -5.09
C ARG A 169 -23.43 -5.65 -6.22
N ASP A 170 -22.62 -5.85 -7.25
CA ASP A 170 -22.54 -4.94 -8.38
C ASP A 170 -23.86 -4.94 -9.18
N LEU A 171 -24.51 -6.11 -9.32
CA LEU A 171 -25.82 -6.24 -9.97
C LEU A 171 -26.90 -5.50 -9.17
N LYS A 172 -26.94 -5.67 -7.84
CA LYS A 172 -27.87 -4.93 -6.98
C LYS A 172 -27.69 -3.42 -7.11
N LEU A 173 -26.44 -2.95 -7.16
CA LEU A 173 -26.12 -1.54 -7.33
C LEU A 173 -26.59 -1.04 -8.71
N MET A 174 -26.32 -1.80 -9.78
CA MET A 174 -26.74 -1.47 -11.13
C MET A 174 -28.26 -1.35 -11.25
N THR A 175 -29.02 -2.32 -10.71
CA THR A 175 -30.48 -2.28 -10.68
C THR A 175 -30.99 -1.06 -9.91
N SER A 176 -30.42 -0.77 -8.75
CA SER A 176 -30.80 0.42 -7.95
C SER A 176 -30.58 1.74 -8.71
N ILE A 177 -29.50 1.84 -9.50
CA ILE A 177 -29.24 3.02 -10.34
C ILE A 177 -30.25 3.11 -11.49
N GLN A 178 -30.59 1.98 -12.13
CA GLN A 178 -31.59 1.95 -13.19
C GLN A 178 -32.97 2.32 -12.67
N ASP A 179 -33.36 1.82 -11.49
CA ASP A 179 -34.63 2.12 -10.85
C ASP A 179 -34.74 3.61 -10.49
N ALA A 180 -33.69 4.18 -9.87
CA ALA A 180 -33.63 5.61 -9.55
C ALA A 180 -33.74 6.49 -10.81
N LYS A 181 -33.08 6.09 -11.90
CA LYS A 181 -33.19 6.79 -13.19
C LYS A 181 -34.59 6.71 -13.79
N LYS A 182 -35.24 5.54 -13.72
CA LYS A 182 -36.62 5.36 -14.19
C LYS A 182 -37.60 6.20 -13.37
N GLU A 183 -37.41 6.27 -12.06
CA GLU A 183 -38.22 7.09 -11.17
C GLU A 183 -38.07 8.58 -11.47
N ALA A 184 -36.83 9.07 -11.62
CA ALA A 184 -36.57 10.46 -12.01
C ALA A 184 -37.21 10.81 -13.38
N ALA A 185 -37.10 9.91 -14.37
CA ALA A 185 -37.74 10.11 -15.67
C ALA A 185 -39.28 10.17 -15.58
N ARG A 186 -39.89 9.38 -14.69
CA ARG A 186 -41.34 9.43 -14.41
C ARG A 186 -41.74 10.75 -13.76
N GLN A 187 -40.94 11.26 -12.82
CA GLN A 187 -41.21 12.56 -12.18
C GLN A 187 -41.19 13.69 -13.21
N VAL A 188 -40.17 13.72 -14.09
CA VAL A 188 -40.07 14.73 -15.16
C VAL A 188 -41.28 14.67 -16.12
N LEU A 189 -41.72 13.47 -16.51
CA LEU A 189 -42.91 13.32 -17.36
C LEU A 189 -44.21 13.77 -16.69
N ASN A 190 -44.32 13.61 -15.37
CA ASN A 190 -45.49 14.06 -14.61
C ASN A 190 -45.49 15.58 -14.35
N GLU A 191 -44.31 16.22 -14.38
CA GLU A 191 -44.14 17.66 -14.15
C GLU A 191 -44.22 18.51 -15.43
N MET A 192 -44.38 17.90 -16.61
CA MET A 192 -44.67 18.63 -17.85
C MET A 192 -46.19 18.81 -18.02
N PRO A 193 -46.75 20.03 -17.81
CA PRO A 193 -48.17 20.32 -17.97
C PRO A 193 -48.63 20.38 -19.44
#